data_AF-A0A662WCW3-F1
#
_entry.id   AF-A0A662WCW3-F1
#
_cell.length_a   1.000
_cell.length_b   1.000
_cell.length_c   1.000
_cell.angle_alpha   90.00
_cell.angle_beta   90.00
_cell.angle_gamma   90.00
#
_symmetry.space_group_name_H-M   'P 1'
#
loop_
_entity.id
_entity.type
_entity.pdbx_description
1 polymer ?
#
loop_
_entity_poly.entity_id
_entity_poly.type
_entity_poly.pdbx_seq_one_letter_code
_entity_poly.pdbx_strand_id
1 'polypeptide(L)'
;MVPKLRSRGPKRGGEPLFPPLPPKKKVGRPKTHRGRICAKCGAKLKTPQGLKKHLMRKLKCDAKSVAARRVQRKAAQRLASRSYYIRKKMGITVEEWRRTMPPSMLKPAN
;
A
#
# COMPACT_ATOMS: atom_id res chain seq x y z
N MET A 1 44.87 -8.37 23.11
CA MET A 1 44.11 -7.15 23.45
C MET A 1 45.08 -6.08 23.91
N VAL A 2 45.29 -5.02 23.11
CA VAL A 2 46.02 -3.81 23.54
C VAL A 2 45.30 -2.61 22.92
N PRO A 3 44.70 -1.70 23.70
CA PRO A 3 44.06 -0.51 23.13
C PRO A 3 45.11 0.55 22.77
N LYS A 4 45.18 0.89 21.47
CA LYS A 4 46.04 1.96 20.95
C LYS A 4 45.42 3.31 21.29
N LEU A 5 46.09 4.05 22.18
CA LEU A 5 45.72 5.40 22.60
C LEU A 5 45.55 6.34 21.39
N ARG A 6 44.41 7.02 21.32
CA ARG A 6 44.09 8.01 20.28
C ARG A 6 44.54 9.39 20.77
N SER A 7 45.58 9.94 20.15
CA SER A 7 46.13 11.26 20.46
C SER A 7 45.11 12.37 20.21
N ARG A 8 44.83 13.18 21.23
CA ARG A 8 43.97 14.38 21.13
C ARG A 8 44.79 15.52 20.50
N GLY A 9 44.44 15.95 19.29
CA GLY A 9 44.97 17.17 18.68
C GLY A 9 44.39 18.45 19.34
N PRO A 10 45.08 19.59 19.27
CA PRO A 10 44.77 20.78 20.06
C PRO A 10 43.55 21.54 19.52
N LYS A 11 42.71 22.01 20.46
CA LYS A 11 41.64 23.00 20.24
C LYS A 11 42.24 24.27 19.65
N ARG A 12 41.75 24.71 18.49
CA ARG A 12 41.90 26.10 18.05
C ARG A 12 40.52 26.72 17.98
N GLY A 13 40.25 27.55 18.98
CA GLY A 13 39.13 28.48 18.98
C GLY A 13 39.38 29.58 17.96
N GLY A 14 38.34 29.89 17.20
CA GLY A 14 38.19 31.16 16.50
C GLY A 14 36.78 31.62 16.81
N GLU A 15 36.64 32.58 17.72
CA GLU A 15 35.38 33.27 17.94
C GLU A 15 35.13 34.20 16.74
N PRO A 16 33.98 34.09 16.04
CA PRO A 16 33.63 35.07 15.02
C PRO A 16 33.17 36.37 15.69
N LEU A 17 33.86 37.47 15.39
CA LEU A 17 33.63 38.81 15.95
C LEU A 17 32.31 39.50 15.52
N PHE A 18 31.31 38.76 15.07
CA PHE A 18 30.04 39.32 14.61
C PHE A 18 28.85 38.57 15.22
N PRO A 19 27.89 39.28 15.85
CA PRO A 19 26.67 38.63 16.31
C PRO A 19 25.92 38.04 15.10
N PRO A 20 25.41 36.80 15.18
CA PRO A 20 24.69 36.20 14.08
C PRO A 20 23.43 37.03 13.79
N LEU A 21 23.35 37.55 12.57
CA LEU A 21 22.13 38.20 12.08
C LEU A 21 20.92 37.27 12.29
N PRO A 22 19.76 37.80 12.69
CA PRO A 22 18.57 36.98 12.89
C PRO A 22 18.28 36.20 11.59
N PRO A 23 18.02 34.88 11.67
CA PRO A 23 17.77 34.09 10.48
C PRO A 23 16.54 34.65 9.76
N LYS A 24 16.73 35.12 8.53
CA LYS A 24 15.63 35.56 7.68
C LYS A 24 14.60 34.43 7.62
N LYS A 25 13.37 34.68 8.09
CA LYS A 25 12.26 33.73 7.94
C LYS A 25 12.15 33.42 6.45
N LYS A 26 12.49 32.20 6.04
CA LYS A 26 12.32 31.77 4.65
C LYS A 26 10.84 31.98 4.32
N VAL A 27 10.54 32.93 3.44
CA VAL A 27 9.20 33.13 2.88
C VAL A 27 8.72 31.76 2.43
N GLY A 28 7.72 31.25 3.15
CA GLY A 28 7.27 29.87 2.98
C GLY A 28 6.87 29.64 1.53
N ARG A 29 7.38 28.55 0.94
CA ARG A 29 6.99 28.12 -0.41
C ARG A 29 5.47 28.17 -0.51
N PRO A 30 4.88 28.89 -1.49
CA PRO A 30 3.45 28.93 -1.68
C PRO A 30 2.90 27.50 -1.73
N LYS A 31 1.96 27.19 -0.83
CA LYS A 31 1.40 25.85 -0.69
C LYS A 31 0.44 25.60 -1.85
N THR A 32 0.97 25.20 -3.00
CA THR A 32 0.15 24.82 -4.17
C THR A 32 -0.72 23.62 -3.78
N HIS A 33 -2.02 23.84 -3.61
CA HIS A 33 -2.97 22.76 -3.36
C HIS A 33 -3.23 22.03 -4.68
N ARG A 34 -2.59 20.88 -4.86
CA ARG A 34 -2.93 19.98 -5.97
C ARG A 34 -4.22 19.24 -5.59
N GLY A 35 -5.20 19.25 -6.50
CA GLY A 35 -6.45 18.51 -6.34
C GLY A 35 -6.19 17.05 -5.97
N ARG A 36 -6.93 16.55 -4.98
CA ARG A 36 -6.79 15.18 -4.43
C ARG A 36 -7.90 14.24 -4.88
N ILE A 37 -8.56 14.58 -5.98
CA ILE A 37 -9.76 13.90 -6.47
C ILE A 37 -9.38 13.15 -7.74
N CYS A 38 -9.74 11.87 -7.82
CA CYS A 38 -9.60 11.12 -9.07
C CYS A 38 -10.73 11.50 -10.04
N ALA A 39 -10.38 11.92 -11.25
CA ALA A 39 -11.36 12.30 -12.28
C ALA A 39 -12.26 11.14 -12.75
N LYS A 40 -11.78 9.89 -12.65
CA LYS A 40 -12.52 8.70 -13.12
C LYS A 40 -13.55 8.17 -12.13
N CYS A 41 -13.25 8.27 -10.83
CA CYS A 41 -14.05 7.64 -9.79
C CYS A 41 -14.52 8.59 -8.70
N GLY A 42 -14.15 9.87 -8.77
CA GLY A 42 -14.50 10.89 -7.78
C GLY A 42 -13.86 10.67 -6.41
N ALA A 43 -13.00 9.66 -6.23
CA ALA A 43 -12.43 9.34 -4.93
C ALA A 43 -11.54 10.48 -4.43
N LYS A 44 -11.87 11.01 -3.24
CA LYS A 44 -11.05 11.97 -2.49
C LYS A 44 -9.99 11.21 -1.71
N LEU A 45 -8.72 11.40 -2.08
CA LEU A 45 -7.58 10.75 -1.44
C LEU A 45 -6.94 11.69 -0.41
N LYS A 46 -6.35 11.13 0.65
CA LYS A 46 -5.73 11.91 1.73
C LYS A 46 -4.47 12.65 1.28
N THR A 47 -3.69 12.06 0.37
CA THR A 47 -2.40 12.59 -0.08
C THR A 47 -2.30 12.63 -1.61
N PRO A 48 -1.54 13.58 -2.19
CA PRO A 48 -1.31 13.64 -3.64
C PRO A 48 -0.53 12.42 -4.15
N GLN A 49 0.38 11.87 -3.34
CA GLN A 49 1.06 10.62 -3.63
C GLN A 49 0.07 9.44 -3.71
N GLY A 50 -0.96 9.44 -2.86
CA GLY A 50 -2.06 8.49 -2.93
C GLY A 50 -2.82 8.57 -4.26
N LEU A 51 -3.05 9.79 -4.77
CA LEU A 51 -3.65 9.99 -6.10
C LEU A 51 -2.76 9.47 -7.22
N LYS A 52 -1.45 9.76 -7.19
CA LYS A 52 -0.50 9.20 -8.15
C LYS A 52 -0.53 7.66 -8.15
N LYS A 53 -0.44 7.04 -6.96
CA LYS A 53 -0.52 5.58 -6.82
C LYS A 53 -1.86 5.02 -7.30
N HIS A 54 -2.96 5.71 -7.02
CA HIS A 54 -4.30 5.32 -7.46
C HIS A 54 -4.40 5.29 -8.98
N LEU A 55 -3.88 6.31 -9.67
CA LEU A 55 -3.88 6.40 -11.12
C LEU A 55 -2.93 5.38 -11.77
N MET A 56 -1.83 5.03 -11.11
CA MET A 56 -0.87 4.00 -11.57
C MET A 56 -1.34 2.56 -11.32
N ARG A 57 -2.49 2.34 -10.67
CA ARG A 57 -2.99 0.97 -10.47
C ARG A 57 -3.37 0.34 -11.82
N LYS A 58 -2.91 -0.88 -12.06
CA LYS A 58 -3.28 -1.70 -13.23
C LYS A 58 -4.79 -1.90 -13.36
N LEU A 59 -5.49 -1.93 -12.22
CA LEU A 59 -6.93 -2.12 -12.15
C LEU A 59 -7.68 -0.80 -12.30
N LYS A 60 -8.57 -0.75 -13.30
CA LYS A 60 -9.49 0.38 -13.56
C LYS A 60 -10.21 0.83 -12.29
N CYS A 61 -10.21 2.13 -12.03
CA CYS A 61 -10.79 2.72 -10.82
C CYS A 61 -12.26 3.14 -10.97
N ASP A 62 -12.85 2.97 -12.15
CA ASP A 62 -14.24 3.33 -12.45
C ASP A 62 -15.23 2.61 -11.53
N ALA A 63 -16.30 3.31 -11.12
CA ALA A 63 -17.28 2.78 -10.17
C ALA A 63 -17.88 1.44 -10.63
N LYS A 64 -18.23 1.33 -11.93
CA LYS A 64 -18.74 0.09 -12.54
C LYS A 64 -17.73 -1.05 -12.42
N SER A 65 -16.45 -0.80 -12.71
CA SER A 65 -15.40 -1.82 -12.62
C SER A 65 -15.12 -2.26 -11.18
N VAL A 66 -15.19 -1.33 -10.21
CA VAL A 66 -15.07 -1.66 -8.79
C VAL A 66 -16.24 -2.55 -8.33
N ALA A 67 -17.47 -2.21 -8.72
CA ALA A 67 -18.66 -3.00 -8.40
C ALA A 67 -18.58 -4.42 -9.00
N ALA A 68 -18.22 -4.55 -10.29
CA ALA A 68 -18.05 -5.84 -10.93
C ALA A 68 -17.01 -6.73 -10.22
N ARG A 69 -15.87 -6.17 -9.83
CA ARG A 69 -14.85 -6.91 -9.05
C ARG A 69 -15.37 -7.33 -7.66
N ARG A 70 -16.20 -6.51 -7.00
CA ARG A 70 -16.80 -6.86 -5.72
C ARG A 70 -17.74 -8.07 -5.88
N VAL A 71 -18.54 -8.09 -6.94
CA VAL A 71 -19.41 -9.23 -7.27
C VAL A 71 -18.58 -10.49 -7.53
N GLN A 72 -17.53 -10.40 -8.35
CA GLN A 72 -16.61 -11.52 -8.61
C GLN A 72 -15.96 -12.04 -7.34
N ARG A 73 -15.47 -11.17 -6.45
CA ARG A 73 -14.91 -11.57 -5.15
C ARG A 73 -15.94 -12.28 -4.29
N LYS A 74 -17.19 -11.79 -4.25
CA LYS A 74 -18.27 -12.42 -3.48
C LYS A 74 -18.63 -13.79 -4.04
N ALA A 75 -18.67 -13.94 -5.37
CA ALA A 75 -18.89 -15.23 -6.03
C ALA A 75 -17.75 -16.21 -5.73
N ALA A 76 -16.49 -15.78 -5.84
CA ALA A 76 -15.32 -16.59 -5.49
C ALA A 76 -15.32 -16.99 -4.01
N GLN A 77 -15.71 -16.09 -3.11
CA GLN A 77 -15.84 -16.39 -1.68
C GLN A 77 -16.92 -17.44 -1.42
N ARG A 78 -18.11 -17.27 -2.01
CA ARG A 78 -19.19 -18.26 -1.92
C ARG A 78 -18.72 -19.63 -2.40
N LEU A 79 -17.94 -19.64 -3.49
CA LEU A 79 -17.41 -20.86 -4.05
C LEU A 79 -16.40 -21.55 -3.14
N ALA A 80 -15.46 -20.78 -2.61
CA ALA A 80 -14.46 -21.27 -1.66
C ALA A 80 -15.14 -21.83 -0.41
N SER A 81 -16.11 -21.11 0.16
CA SER A 81 -16.89 -21.60 1.30
C SER A 81 -17.61 -22.91 0.98
N ARG A 82 -18.30 -22.99 -0.17
CA ARG A 82 -18.98 -24.22 -0.61
C ARG A 82 -17.99 -25.39 -0.74
N SER A 83 -16.85 -25.16 -1.39
CA SER A 83 -15.79 -26.17 -1.56
C SER A 83 -15.29 -26.71 -0.22
N TYR A 84 -15.11 -25.82 0.76
CA TYR A 84 -14.65 -26.17 2.09
C TYR A 84 -15.62 -27.09 2.81
N TYR A 85 -16.92 -26.77 2.79
CA TYR A 85 -17.93 -27.60 3.46
C TYR A 85 -18.14 -28.94 2.76
N ILE A 86 -18.08 -29.00 1.42
CA ILE A 86 -18.14 -30.28 0.70
C ILE A 86 -16.95 -31.15 1.06
N ARG A 87 -15.72 -30.62 1.01
CA ARG A 87 -14.52 -31.35 1.43
C ARG A 87 -14.63 -31.87 2.86
N LYS A 88 -15.09 -31.01 3.79
CA LYS A 88 -15.29 -31.37 5.20
C LYS A 88 -16.33 -32.49 5.36
N LYS A 89 -17.43 -32.44 4.61
CA LYS A 89 -18.49 -33.48 4.65
C LYS A 89 -17.99 -34.82 4.12
N MET A 90 -17.12 -34.82 3.11
CA MET A 90 -16.58 -36.03 2.50
C MET A 90 -15.42 -36.65 3.29
N GLY A 91 -14.91 -35.97 4.32
CA GLY A 91 -13.79 -36.47 5.14
C GLY A 91 -12.45 -36.56 4.39
N ILE A 92 -12.31 -35.85 3.27
CA ILE A 92 -11.16 -35.95 2.36
C ILE A 92 -10.05 -34.96 2.77
N THR A 93 -8.78 -35.38 2.67
CA THR A 93 -7.61 -34.53 2.92
C THR A 93 -7.48 -33.40 1.89
N VAL A 94 -6.66 -32.38 2.16
CA VAL A 94 -6.47 -31.25 1.22
C VAL A 94 -5.83 -31.73 -0.08
N GLU A 95 -4.78 -32.56 0.00
CA GLU A 95 -4.07 -33.09 -1.16
C GLU A 95 -4.98 -33.93 -2.06
N GLU A 96 -5.74 -34.84 -1.47
CA GLU A 96 -6.67 -35.73 -2.18
C GLU A 96 -7.79 -34.92 -2.86
N TRP A 97 -8.30 -33.88 -2.20
CA TRP A 97 -9.29 -32.94 -2.76
C TRP A 97 -8.74 -32.16 -3.96
N ARG A 98 -7.46 -31.74 -3.93
CA ARG A 98 -6.81 -31.04 -5.04
C ARG A 98 -6.59 -31.93 -6.27
N ARG A 99 -6.45 -33.25 -6.09
CA ARG A 99 -6.32 -34.23 -7.17
C ARG A 99 -7.66 -34.56 -7.83
N THR A 100 -8.74 -34.59 -7.05
CA THR A 100 -10.05 -35.07 -7.49
C THR A 100 -11.01 -33.97 -7.96
N MET A 101 -10.90 -32.75 -7.44
CA MET A 101 -11.77 -31.63 -7.80
C MET A 101 -10.99 -30.48 -8.45
N PRO A 102 -11.04 -30.31 -9.79
CA PRO A 102 -10.53 -29.10 -10.40
C PRO A 102 -11.41 -27.90 -9.99
N PRO A 103 -10.83 -26.73 -9.65
CA PRO A 103 -11.57 -25.54 -9.25
C PRO A 103 -12.65 -25.08 -10.25
N SER A 104 -12.60 -25.55 -11.49
CA SER A 104 -13.55 -25.28 -12.57
C SER A 104 -14.91 -25.98 -12.43
N MET A 105 -15.00 -27.08 -11.66
CA MET A 105 -16.24 -27.86 -11.49
C MET A 105 -17.20 -27.23 -10.47
N LEU A 106 -16.69 -26.39 -9.60
CA LEU A 106 -17.52 -25.61 -8.69
C LEU A 106 -17.95 -24.36 -9.46
N LYS A 107 -19.11 -24.43 -10.12
CA LYS A 107 -19.74 -23.21 -10.65
C LYS A 107 -20.42 -22.46 -9.50
N PRO A 108 -20.27 -21.13 -9.41
CA PRO A 108 -21.10 -20.34 -8.50
C PRO A 108 -22.57 -20.55 -8.89
N ALA A 109 -23.44 -20.82 -7.91
CA ALA A 109 -24.87 -20.88 -8.15
C ALA A 109 -25.33 -19.50 -8.69
N ASN A 110 -26.02 -19.53 -9.84
CA ASN A 110 -26.52 -18.37 -10.56
C ASN A 110 -27.61 -17.67 -9.72
#